data_AF-A0A847D0I2-F1
#
_entry.id   AF-A0A847D0I2-F1
#
_cell.length_a   1.000
_cell.length_b   1.000
_cell.length_c   1.000
_cell.angle_alpha   90.00
_cell.angle_beta   90.00
_cell.angle_gamma   90.00
#
_symmetry.space_group_name_H-M   'P 1'
#
loop_
_entity.id
_entity.type
_entity.pdbx_description
1 polymer ?
#
loop_
_entity_poly.entity_id
_entity_poly.type
_entity_poly.pdbx_seq_one_letter_code
_entity_poly.pdbx_strand_id
1 'polypeptide(L)'
;METGEFPLLGNQFIAGGSKYVFRQRKKATVNKPVDYLLQLQPQVEYISSLFPTGEEGLYTFDYKRQVFVLKKNEFQVVIVEEG
;
A
#
# COMPACT_ATOMS: atom_id res chain seq x y z
N MET A 1 -10.98 1.18 1.89
CA MET A 1 -10.28 0.83 0.63
C MET A 1 -10.94 -0.44 0.10
N GLU A 2 -10.85 -0.77 -1.19
CA GLU A 2 -11.35 -2.07 -1.65
C GLU A 2 -10.40 -3.19 -1.19
N THR A 3 -10.94 -4.23 -0.57
CA THR A 3 -10.22 -5.42 -0.12
C THR A 3 -10.32 -6.52 -1.17
N GLY A 4 -9.32 -7.40 -1.21
CA GLY A 4 -9.22 -8.47 -2.20
C GLY A 4 -7.82 -8.64 -2.77
N GLU A 5 -7.73 -9.38 -3.86
CA GLU A 5 -6.49 -9.68 -4.56
C GLU A 5 -6.42 -8.88 -5.86
N PHE A 6 -5.35 -8.11 -6.02
CA PHE A 6 -5.14 -7.22 -7.15
C PHE A 6 -3.84 -7.55 -7.86
N PRO A 7 -3.81 -7.60 -9.20
CA PRO A 7 -2.58 -7.80 -9.95
C PRO A 7 -1.62 -6.61 -9.72
N LEU A 8 -0.37 -6.93 -9.37
CA LEU A 8 0.70 -5.97 -9.24
C LEU A 8 1.40 -5.81 -10.59
N LEU A 9 1.41 -4.60 -11.11
CA LEU A 9 2.13 -4.24 -12.32
C LEU A 9 3.33 -3.39 -11.93
N GLY A 10 4.46 -4.04 -11.63
CA GLY A 10 5.68 -3.40 -11.14
C GLY A 10 5.51 -2.87 -9.72
N ASN A 11 5.20 -1.58 -9.58
CA ASN A 11 4.96 -0.93 -8.28
C ASN A 11 3.58 -0.26 -8.21
N GLN A 12 2.63 -0.65 -9.05
CA GLN A 12 1.27 -0.12 -9.07
C GLN A 12 0.23 -1.24 -9.17
N PHE A 13 -0.95 -0.99 -8.66
CA PHE A 13 -2.11 -1.88 -8.74
C PHE A 13 -3.39 -1.05 -8.85
N ILE A 14 -4.48 -1.70 -9.26
CA ILE A 14 -5.79 -1.06 -9.37
C ILE A 14 -6.73 -1.78 -8.41
N ALA A 15 -7.38 -1.02 -7.53
CA ALA A 15 -8.38 -1.51 -6.58
C ALA A 15 -9.58 -0.54 -6.56
N GLY A 16 -10.80 -1.05 -6.66
CA GLY A 16 -12.02 -0.24 -6.67
C GLY A 16 -12.05 0.81 -7.77
N GLY A 17 -11.50 0.48 -8.94
CA GLY A 17 -11.37 1.42 -10.07
C GLY A 17 -10.36 2.56 -9.85
N SER A 18 -9.63 2.56 -8.73
CA SER A 18 -8.61 3.56 -8.40
C SER A 18 -7.22 2.98 -8.58
N LYS A 19 -6.30 3.79 -9.12
CA LYS A 19 -4.92 3.37 -9.36
C LYS A 19 -4.05 3.76 -8.18
N TYR A 20 -3.40 2.77 -7.57
CA TYR A 20 -2.47 2.95 -6.47
C TYR A 20 -1.05 2.60 -6.88
N VAL A 21 -0.08 3.23 -6.23
CA VAL A 21 1.35 3.05 -6.49
C VAL A 21 2.12 3.09 -5.19
N PHE A 22 3.06 2.15 -5.08
CA PHE A 22 4.08 2.11 -4.04
C PHE A 22 5.19 3.09 -4.42
N ARG A 23 5.48 4.03 -3.53
CA ARG A 23 6.61 4.94 -3.70
C ARG A 23 7.52 4.90 -2.49
N GLN A 24 8.79 5.14 -2.76
CA GLN A 24 9.84 5.24 -1.77
C GLN A 24 10.25 6.69 -1.56
N ARG A 25 10.55 7.06 -0.31
CA ARG A 25 11.12 8.38 0.00
C ARG A 25 12.58 8.44 -0.45
N LYS A 26 12.98 9.57 -1.03
CA LYS A 26 14.37 9.81 -1.52
C LYS A 26 15.45 9.79 -0.42
N LYS A 27 15.07 9.97 0.85
CA LYS A 27 15.98 9.88 2.00
C LYS A 27 15.38 8.91 3.01
N ALA A 28 16.09 7.82 3.28
CA ALA A 28 15.77 6.95 4.39
C ALA A 28 16.04 7.70 5.70
N THR A 29 14.99 8.05 6.44
CA THR A 29 15.12 8.48 7.83
C THR A 29 15.14 7.24 8.71
N VAL A 30 16.17 7.09 9.55
CA VAL A 30 16.45 5.95 10.45
C VAL A 30 15.22 5.37 11.18
N ASN A 31 14.17 6.18 11.42
CA ASN A 31 12.99 5.82 12.19
C ASN A 31 11.67 5.71 11.40
N LYS A 32 11.66 5.75 10.06
CA LYS A 32 10.39 5.67 9.31
C LYS A 32 10.47 4.70 8.13
N PRO A 33 9.41 3.92 7.86
CA PRO A 33 9.34 3.10 6.68
C PRO A 33 9.49 3.96 5.42
N VAL A 34 10.28 3.44 4.47
CA VAL A 34 10.62 4.15 3.24
C VAL A 34 9.43 4.17 2.29
N ASP A 35 8.60 3.13 2.34
CA ASP A 35 7.47 2.91 1.44
C ASP A 35 6.19 3.60 1.92
N TYR A 36 5.47 4.19 0.97
CA TYR A 36 4.14 4.74 1.17
C TYR A 36 3.24 4.43 -0.02
N LEU A 37 1.94 4.40 0.26
CA LEU A 37 0.89 4.19 -0.72
C LEU A 37 0.35 5.53 -1.20
N LEU A 38 0.33 5.72 -2.52
CA LEU A 38 -0.19 6.91 -3.18
C LEU A 38 -1.24 6.48 -4.21
N GLN A 39 -2.40 7.11 -4.17
CA GLN A 39 -3.39 7.02 -5.24
C GLN A 39 -2.99 8.00 -6.36
N LEU A 40 -3.05 7.57 -7.61
CA LEU A 40 -2.80 8.43 -8.78
C LEU A 40 -4.08 8.80 -9.52
N GLN A 41 -5.07 7.91 -9.52
CA GLN A 41 -6.34 8.11 -10.23
C GLN A 41 -7.48 7.67 -9.32
N PRO A 42 -8.61 8.42 -9.31
CA PRO A 42 -8.93 9.56 -10.18
C PRO A 42 -8.22 10.88 -9.83
N GLN A 43 -7.67 11.01 -8.62
CA GLN A 43 -6.83 12.15 -8.21
C GLN A 43 -5.60 11.65 -7.46
N VAL A 44 -4.54 12.46 -7.50
CA VAL A 44 -3.30 12.19 -6.78
C VAL A 44 -3.50 12.46 -5.30
N GLU A 45 -3.57 11.41 -4.50
CA GLU A 45 -3.82 11.49 -3.06
C GLU A 45 -2.84 10.60 -2.29
N TYR A 46 -2.24 11.17 -1.26
CA TYR A 46 -1.46 10.40 -0.29
C TYR A 46 -2.40 9.58 0.58
N ILE A 47 -2.26 8.25 0.54
CA ILE A 47 -3.13 7.34 1.28
C ILE A 47 -2.57 7.16 2.69
N SER A 48 -1.42 6.50 2.82
CA SER A 48 -0.73 6.31 4.10
C SER A 48 0.69 5.78 3.91
N SER A 49 1.49 5.83 4.97
CA SER A 49 2.77 5.13 5.04
C SER A 49 2.50 3.63 5.21
N LEU A 50 3.35 2.80 4.60
CA LEU A 50 3.27 1.35 4.72
C LEU A 50 4.23 0.90 5.83
N PHE A 51 3.68 0.42 6.94
CA PHE A 51 4.45 -0.03 8.08
C PHE A 51 4.75 -1.52 7.93
N PRO A 52 6.01 -1.96 7.81
CA PRO A 52 6.32 -3.38 7.72
C PRO A 52 5.98 -4.09 9.03
N THR A 53 5.31 -5.24 8.95
CA THR A 53 4.89 -6.01 10.14
C THR A 53 5.90 -7.08 10.57
N GLY A 54 7.08 -7.12 9.94
CA GLY A 54 8.14 -8.08 10.23
C GLY A 54 8.20 -9.27 9.26
N GLU A 55 7.15 -9.50 8.46
CA GLU A 55 7.17 -10.43 7.32
C GLU A 55 7.50 -9.66 6.03
N GLU A 56 8.36 -10.26 5.19
CA GLU A 56 8.72 -9.66 3.90
C GLU A 56 7.50 -9.55 2.99
N GLY A 57 7.27 -8.36 2.44
CA GLY A 57 6.09 -8.08 1.62
C GLY A 57 4.81 -7.82 2.42
N LEU A 58 4.82 -7.91 3.76
CA LEU A 58 3.65 -7.64 4.59
C LEU A 58 3.74 -6.25 5.24
N TYR A 59 2.70 -5.45 5.04
CA TYR A 59 2.62 -4.08 5.51
C TYR A 59 1.26 -3.80 6.16
N THR A 60 1.22 -2.92 7.14
CA THR A 60 -0.02 -2.34 7.68
C THR A 60 -0.09 -0.87 7.34
N PHE A 61 -1.32 -0.35 7.19
CA PHE A 61 -1.55 1.06 6.95
C PHE A 61 -2.94 1.48 7.43
N ASP A 62 -3.05 2.73 7.90
CA ASP A 62 -4.34 3.34 8.20
C ASP A 62 -4.93 3.93 6.92
N TYR A 63 -6.23 3.74 6.72
CA TYR A 63 -6.99 4.49 5.73
C TYR A 63 -8.37 4.82 6.28
N LYS A 64 -8.68 6.11 6.37
CA LYS A 64 -9.98 6.61 6.85
C LYS A 64 -10.37 6.06 8.24
N ARG A 65 -9.42 5.98 9.18
CA ARG A 65 -9.59 5.46 10.56
C ARG A 65 -9.86 3.95 10.64
N GLN A 66 -9.53 3.22 9.59
CA GLN A 66 -9.52 1.75 9.58
C GLN A 66 -8.12 1.28 9.25
N VAL A 67 -7.66 0.23 9.92
CA VAL A 67 -6.36 -0.39 9.65
C VAL A 67 -6.55 -1.48 8.61
N PHE A 68 -5.63 -1.53 7.65
CA PHE A 68 -5.61 -2.54 6.60
C PHE A 68 -4.24 -3.21 6.59
N VAL A 69 -4.24 -4.48 6.22
CA VAL A 69 -3.03 -5.25 5.95
C VAL A 69 -2.89 -5.42 4.44
N LEU A 70 -1.70 -5.10 3.94
CA LEU A 70 -1.29 -5.25 2.55
C LEU A 70 -0.20 -6.32 2.47
N LYS A 71 -0.48 -7.41 1.75
CA LYS A 71 0.52 -8.41 1.39
C LYS A 71 0.90 -8.28 -0.08
N LYS A 72 2.14 -7.91 -0.34
CA LYS A 72 2.72 -7.71 -1.66
C LYS A 72 3.63 -8.88 -2.01
N ASN A 73 3.34 -9.53 -3.12
CA ASN A 73 4.20 -10.52 -3.76
C ASN A 73 4.74 -9.98 -5.10
N GLU A 74 5.46 -10.79 -5.86
CA GLU A 74 6.03 -10.41 -7.17
C GLU A 74 4.96 -10.03 -8.20
N PHE A 75 3.79 -10.67 -8.16
CA PHE A 75 2.73 -10.54 -9.18
C PHE A 75 1.41 -9.96 -8.66
N GLN A 76 1.22 -9.89 -7.34
CA GLN A 76 -0.07 -9.50 -6.77
C GLN A 76 0.06 -8.77 -5.44
N VAL A 77 -0.99 -8.04 -5.11
CA VAL A 77 -1.21 -7.35 -3.85
C VAL A 77 -2.52 -7.85 -3.27
N VAL A 78 -2.49 -8.35 -2.04
CA VAL A 78 -3.67 -8.72 -1.28
C VAL A 78 -3.92 -7.68 -0.22
N ILE A 79 -5.15 -7.17 -0.13
CA ILE A 79 -5.55 -6.17 0.86
C ILE A 79 -6.67 -6.75 1.70
N VAL A 80 -6.50 -6.76 3.01
CA VAL A 80 -7.50 -7.19 3.96
C VAL A 80 -7.71 -6.11 5.02
N GLU A 81 -8.92 -5.97 5.52
CA GLU A 81 -9.20 -5.14 6.69
C GLU A 81 -8.65 -5.82 7.94
N GLU A 82 -7.95 -5.07 8.78
CA GLU A 82 -7.58 -5.49 10.12
C GLU A 82 -8.78 -5.21 11.03
N GLY A 83 -9.41 -6.28 11.54
CA GLY A 83 -10.66 -6.25 12.32
C GLY A 83 -10.45 -6.17 13.82
#